data_AF-A0A0J6YB70-F1
#
_entry.id   AF-A0A0J6YB70-F1
#
_cell.length_a   1.000
_cell.length_b   1.000
_cell.length_c   1.000
_cell.angle_alpha   90.00
_cell.angle_beta   90.00
_cell.angle_gamma   90.00
#
_symmetry.space_group_name_H-M   'P 1'
#
loop_
_entity.id
_entity.type
_entity.pdbx_description
1 polymer ?
#
loop_
_entity_poly.entity_id
_entity_poly.type
_entity_poly.pdbx_seq_one_letter_code
_entity_poly.pdbx_strand_id
1 'polypeptide(L)'
;MTDDQATSTEPEDPPTAESAETAQPVENTTPDAPDTDGIDAAPDDGLTRRDHRYREKLRAAEAERDTLRQNLETMQRREVERLAADHLTKPAALWTVGVELSTLVGDDGTVDPERVLTATQDAKQQLGLEDPKAKLRRGPVVSREGTSVHSGGNSGSWSDAFKR
;
A
#
# COMPACT_ATOMS: atom_id res chain seq x y z
N MET A 1 23.83 -55.31 39.87
CA MET A 1 25.17 -55.52 39.30
C MET A 1 25.22 -54.68 38.04
N THR A 2 26.01 -53.60 38.07
CA THR A 2 26.55 -52.77 36.95
C THR A 2 25.51 -52.12 36.00
N ASP A 3 25.23 -50.80 36.04
CA ASP A 3 26.07 -49.61 35.79
C ASP A 3 26.81 -49.61 34.43
N ASP A 4 26.43 -48.67 33.56
CA ASP A 4 27.26 -47.85 32.63
C ASP A 4 26.30 -47.05 31.71
N GLN A 5 25.98 -45.76 31.94
CA GLN A 5 26.70 -44.48 31.79
C GLN A 5 27.14 -44.08 30.36
N ALA A 6 26.72 -42.84 30.03
CA ALA A 6 27.23 -41.86 29.04
C ALA A 6 27.26 -42.27 27.56
N THR A 7 26.68 -41.48 26.64
CA THR A 7 27.34 -40.22 26.25
C THR A 7 26.36 -39.16 25.76
N SER A 8 26.47 -38.00 26.41
CA SER A 8 25.96 -36.69 26.00
C SER A 8 26.69 -36.23 24.73
N THR A 9 25.97 -35.66 23.78
CA THR A 9 26.56 -34.87 22.67
C THR A 9 25.92 -33.50 22.71
N GLU A 10 26.59 -32.63 23.47
CA GLU A 10 26.50 -31.18 23.48
C GLU A 10 27.05 -30.64 22.14
N PRO A 11 26.35 -29.76 21.41
CA PRO A 11 27.00 -28.97 20.37
C PRO A 11 27.75 -27.79 21.00
N GLU A 12 29.08 -27.80 20.83
CA GLU A 12 30.03 -26.75 21.21
C GLU A 12 29.63 -25.35 20.71
N ASP A 13 29.66 -24.39 21.64
CA ASP A 13 29.84 -22.97 21.36
C ASP A 13 31.15 -22.74 20.56
N PRO A 14 31.12 -21.93 19.48
CA PRO A 14 32.35 -21.46 18.87
C PRO A 14 33.05 -20.40 19.77
N PRO A 15 34.38 -20.29 19.68
CA PRO A 15 35.19 -19.54 20.63
C PRO A 15 35.01 -18.02 20.49
N THR A 16 35.03 -17.39 21.66
CA THR A 16 35.43 -16.00 21.95
C THR A 16 36.42 -15.44 20.94
N ALA A 17 35.94 -14.52 20.11
CA ALA A 17 36.77 -13.52 19.46
C ALA A 17 36.84 -12.29 20.37
N GLU A 18 37.82 -12.28 21.27
CA GLU A 18 38.29 -11.07 21.93
C GLU A 18 39.28 -10.38 20.98
N SER A 19 38.83 -9.32 20.32
CA SER A 19 39.71 -8.29 19.76
C SER A 19 39.10 -6.94 20.03
N ALA A 20 39.82 -6.22 20.87
CA ALA A 20 39.62 -4.87 21.31
C ALA A 20 39.33 -3.90 20.15
N GLU A 21 38.40 -2.97 20.35
CA GLU A 21 38.80 -1.56 20.38
C GLU A 21 37.73 -0.73 21.09
N THR A 22 38.20 0.06 22.05
CA THR A 22 37.50 1.04 22.85
C THR A 22 36.49 1.86 22.02
N ALA A 23 35.20 1.72 22.33
CA ALA A 23 34.18 2.67 21.92
C ALA A 23 34.46 4.00 22.61
N GLN A 24 35.24 4.87 21.95
CA GLN A 24 35.31 6.28 22.31
C GLN A 24 33.91 6.88 22.17
N PRO A 25 33.44 7.70 23.12
CA PRO A 25 32.25 8.50 22.89
C PRO A 25 32.55 9.41 21.70
N VAL A 26 31.76 9.31 20.64
CA VAL A 26 31.74 10.30 19.57
C VAL A 26 31.31 11.61 20.19
N GLU A 27 32.29 12.42 20.57
CA GLU A 27 32.08 13.83 20.88
C GLU A 27 31.36 14.43 19.69
N ASN A 28 30.15 14.90 19.95
CA ASN A 28 29.34 15.64 19.02
C ASN A 28 30.00 17.01 18.82
N THR A 29 31.13 17.04 18.11
CA THR A 29 31.83 18.26 17.72
C THR A 29 30.96 18.94 16.69
N THR A 30 30.10 19.83 17.17
CA THR A 30 29.58 20.94 16.37
C THR A 30 30.78 21.54 15.64
N PRO A 31 30.79 21.67 14.31
CA PRO A 31 31.80 22.47 13.65
C PRO A 31 31.46 23.93 13.99
N ASP A 32 32.03 24.41 15.08
CA ASP A 32 32.29 25.83 15.28
C ASP A 32 33.35 26.19 14.24
N ALA A 33 32.90 26.61 13.06
CA ALA A 33 33.76 27.15 12.03
C ALA A 33 33.97 28.64 12.33
N PRO A 34 35.21 29.09 12.64
CA PRO A 34 35.51 30.50 12.72
C PRO A 34 35.89 31.00 11.32
N ASP A 35 34.92 31.49 10.55
CA ASP A 35 35.24 32.25 9.33
C ASP A 35 35.45 33.72 9.68
N THR A 36 36.73 34.06 9.80
CA THR A 36 37.25 35.43 9.85
C THR A 36 37.27 36.03 8.44
N ASP A 37 36.89 37.30 8.38
CA ASP A 37 37.17 38.31 7.35
C ASP A 37 36.93 37.99 5.86
N GLY A 38 35.81 38.53 5.38
CA GLY A 38 35.57 38.87 3.98
C GLY A 38 34.70 40.13 3.93
N ILE A 39 35.34 41.30 3.93
CA ILE A 39 34.74 42.58 3.57
C ILE A 39 34.41 42.47 2.08
N ASP A 40 33.17 42.13 1.75
CA ASP A 40 32.63 42.43 0.43
C ASP A 40 31.20 42.95 0.59
N ALA A 41 30.99 44.09 -0.05
CA ALA A 41 29.87 44.99 0.13
C ALA A 41 28.53 44.29 -0.13
N ALA A 42 27.65 44.28 0.88
CA ALA A 42 26.25 43.96 0.67
C ALA A 42 25.55 45.19 0.05
N PRO A 43 24.61 45.00 -0.90
CA PRO A 43 23.79 46.10 -1.40
C PRO A 43 22.93 46.66 -0.26
N ASP A 44 22.84 47.99 -0.27
CA ASP A 44 22.14 48.87 0.67
C ASP A 44 20.63 48.64 0.64
N ASP A 45 20.16 47.61 1.34
CA ASP A 45 18.73 47.26 1.37
C ASP A 45 18.31 46.76 2.76
N GLY A 46 18.75 47.44 3.83
CA GLY A 46 18.18 47.37 5.21
C GLY A 46 18.09 46.01 5.92
N LEU A 47 18.39 44.89 5.26
CA LEU A 47 18.27 43.53 5.76
C LEU A 47 19.63 43.02 6.19
N THR A 48 19.67 42.46 7.39
CA THR A 48 20.90 41.90 7.93
C THR A 48 21.22 40.59 7.21
N ARG A 49 22.51 40.21 7.15
CA ARG A 49 22.95 38.88 6.66
C ARG A 49 22.18 37.72 7.32
N ARG A 50 21.66 37.93 8.54
CA ARG A 50 20.80 36.96 9.25
C ARG A 50 19.44 36.78 8.57
N ASP A 51 18.80 37.86 8.12
CA ASP A 51 17.49 37.81 7.48
C ASP A 51 17.52 37.03 6.16
N HIS A 52 18.60 37.19 5.37
CA HIS A 52 18.83 36.39 4.17
C HIS A 52 18.96 34.89 4.49
N ARG A 53 19.79 34.54 5.49
CA ARG A 53 19.93 33.15 5.94
C ARG A 53 18.61 32.55 6.44
N TYR A 54 17.78 33.31 7.17
CA TYR A 54 16.48 32.82 7.61
C TYR A 54 15.52 32.56 6.46
N ARG A 55 15.50 33.43 5.43
CA ARG A 55 14.67 33.21 4.24
C ARG A 55 15.12 31.99 3.43
N GLU A 56 16.42 31.77 3.33
CA GLU A 56 16.95 30.56 2.69
C GLU A 56 16.55 29.30 3.44
N LYS A 57 16.70 29.30 4.77
CA LYS A 57 16.25 28.18 5.62
C LYS A 57 14.76 27.92 5.51
N LEU A 58 13.94 28.97 5.44
CA LEU A 58 12.49 28.84 5.27
C LEU A 58 12.15 28.16 3.94
N ARG A 59 12.75 28.62 2.83
CA ARG A 59 12.53 28.02 1.51
C ARG A 59 13.03 26.57 1.44
N ALA A 60 14.17 26.28 2.07
CA ALA A 60 14.68 24.92 2.16
C ALA A 60 13.71 24.00 2.90
N ALA A 61 13.18 24.44 4.05
CA ALA A 61 12.20 23.68 4.82
C ALA A 61 10.87 23.47 4.06
N GLU A 62 10.40 24.47 3.32
CA GLU A 62 9.21 24.34 2.46
C GLU A 62 9.44 23.32 1.34
N ALA A 63 10.60 23.36 0.68
CA ALA A 63 10.97 22.41 -0.35
C ALA A 63 11.10 20.97 0.19
N GLU A 64 11.69 20.80 1.37
CA GLU A 64 11.76 19.52 2.06
C GLU A 64 10.37 18.98 2.39
N ARG A 65 9.49 19.82 2.94
CA ARG A 65 8.09 19.44 3.24
C ARG A 65 7.36 18.97 1.98
N ASP A 66 7.50 19.70 0.87
CA ASP A 66 6.82 19.36 -0.37
C ASP A 66 7.38 18.06 -0.98
N THR A 67 8.69 17.84 -0.87
CA THR A 67 9.34 16.58 -1.26
C THR A 67 8.83 15.41 -0.42
N LEU A 68 8.75 15.58 0.91
CA LEU A 68 8.20 14.55 1.81
C LEU A 68 6.73 14.26 1.51
N ARG A 69 5.93 15.28 1.18
CA ARG A 69 4.53 15.11 0.79
C ARG A 69 4.41 14.28 -0.49
N GLN A 70 5.19 14.58 -1.52
CA GLN A 70 5.19 13.79 -2.77
C GLN A 70 5.60 12.34 -2.54
N ASN A 71 6.60 12.11 -1.67
CA ASN A 71 7.04 10.77 -1.31
C ASN A 71 5.94 10.01 -0.55
N LEU A 72 5.27 10.65 0.41
CA LEU A 72 4.15 10.06 1.13
C LEU A 72 2.99 9.70 0.21
N GLU A 73 2.58 10.60 -0.68
CA GLU A 73 1.53 10.33 -1.66
C GLU A 73 1.88 9.12 -2.55
N THR A 74 3.15 9.02 -2.96
CA THR A 74 3.64 7.87 -3.74
C THR A 74 3.58 6.56 -2.95
N MET A 75 3.96 6.58 -1.67
CA MET A 75 3.90 5.41 -0.79
C MET A 75 2.45 4.99 -0.52
N GLN A 76 1.58 5.95 -0.19
CA GLN A 76 0.15 5.71 0.03
C GLN A 76 -0.53 5.14 -1.22
N ARG A 77 -0.24 5.71 -2.40
CA ARG A 77 -0.76 5.18 -3.68
C ARG A 77 -0.32 3.73 -3.91
N ARG A 78 0.96 3.40 -3.67
CA ARG A 78 1.45 2.02 -3.78
C ARG A 78 0.78 1.08 -2.78
N GLU A 79 0.52 1.55 -1.57
CA GLU A 79 -0.16 0.78 -0.54
C GLU A 79 -1.63 0.50 -0.90
N VAL A 80 -2.35 1.51 -1.39
CA VAL A 80 -3.70 1.35 -1.94
C VAL A 80 -3.69 0.30 -3.06
N GLU A 81 -2.73 0.39 -3.99
CA GLU A 81 -2.62 -0.59 -5.07
C GLU A 81 -2.30 -2.00 -4.57
N ARG A 82 -1.50 -2.13 -3.50
CA ARG A 82 -1.21 -3.41 -2.86
C ARG A 82 -2.48 -4.04 -2.28
N LEU A 83 -3.27 -3.27 -1.54
CA LEU A 83 -4.55 -3.73 -0.97
C LEU A 83 -5.58 -4.05 -2.07
N ALA A 84 -5.64 -3.23 -3.11
CA ALA A 84 -6.55 -3.45 -4.23
C ALA A 84 -6.18 -4.69 -5.06
N ALA A 85 -4.90 -5.10 -5.09
CA ALA A 85 -4.43 -6.26 -5.84
C ALA A 85 -5.06 -7.58 -5.37
N ASP A 86 -5.51 -7.66 -4.11
CA ASP A 86 -6.21 -8.84 -3.57
C ASP A 86 -7.59 -9.04 -4.20
N HIS A 87 -8.15 -8.00 -4.84
CA HIS A 87 -9.50 -8.00 -5.39
C HIS A 87 -9.57 -7.65 -6.89
N LEU A 88 -8.54 -6.98 -7.42
CA LEU A 88 -8.40 -6.58 -8.82
C LEU A 88 -7.12 -7.16 -9.43
N THR A 89 -7.26 -7.75 -10.62
CA THR A 89 -6.10 -8.20 -11.42
C THR A 89 -5.20 -7.03 -11.85
N LYS A 90 -5.77 -5.83 -11.97
CA LYS A 90 -5.06 -4.59 -12.32
C LYS A 90 -5.41 -3.50 -11.30
N PRO A 91 -4.65 -3.36 -10.21
CA PRO A 91 -4.99 -2.39 -9.15
C PRO A 91 -4.94 -0.94 -9.65
N ALA A 92 -4.08 -0.63 -10.63
CA ALA A 92 -4.04 0.69 -11.27
C ALA A 92 -5.36 1.12 -11.94
N ALA A 93 -6.28 0.17 -12.20
CA ALA A 93 -7.61 0.47 -12.73
C ALA A 93 -8.45 1.32 -11.77
N LEU A 94 -8.17 1.29 -10.46
CA LEU A 94 -8.84 2.13 -9.46
C LEU A 94 -8.74 3.62 -9.81
N TRP A 95 -7.57 4.06 -10.28
CA TRP A 95 -7.33 5.46 -10.65
C TRP A 95 -8.04 5.86 -11.95
N THR A 96 -8.36 4.91 -12.83
CA THR A 96 -9.06 5.20 -14.09
C THR A 96 -10.53 5.56 -13.88
N VAL A 97 -11.09 5.13 -12.74
CA VAL A 97 -12.47 5.40 -12.32
C VAL A 97 -12.59 6.80 -11.67
N GLY A 98 -11.48 7.50 -11.45
CA GLY A 98 -11.47 8.82 -10.83
C GLY A 98 -11.53 8.79 -9.29
N VAL A 99 -11.17 7.66 -8.66
CA VAL A 99 -11.06 7.58 -7.21
C VAL A 99 -9.91 8.46 -6.72
N GLU A 100 -10.19 9.36 -5.78
CA GLU A 100 -9.18 10.25 -5.20
C GLU A 100 -8.50 9.59 -3.99
N LEU A 101 -7.17 9.75 -3.88
CA LEU A 101 -6.38 9.21 -2.78
C LEU A 101 -6.85 9.73 -1.41
N SER A 102 -7.27 10.99 -1.33
CA SER A 102 -7.81 11.64 -0.12
C SER A 102 -9.00 10.90 0.48
N THR A 103 -9.83 10.25 -0.34
CA THR A 103 -11.00 9.51 0.13
C THR A 103 -10.65 8.15 0.75
N LEU A 104 -9.47 7.63 0.41
CA LEU A 104 -8.99 6.31 0.83
C LEU A 104 -8.04 6.38 2.03
N VAL A 105 -7.62 7.59 2.40
CA VAL A 105 -6.74 7.85 3.53
C VAL A 105 -7.58 8.32 4.72
N GLY A 106 -7.28 7.78 5.90
CA GLY A 106 -7.89 8.17 7.16
C GLY A 106 -7.36 9.50 7.70
N ASP A 107 -7.95 9.99 8.78
CA ASP A 107 -7.56 11.26 9.42
C ASP A 107 -6.14 11.22 10.00
N ASP A 108 -5.62 10.02 10.27
CA ASP A 108 -4.26 9.74 10.72
C ASP A 108 -3.22 9.71 9.59
N GLY A 109 -3.65 9.87 8.33
CA GLY A 109 -2.79 9.79 7.16
C GLY A 109 -2.44 8.36 6.74
N THR A 110 -3.06 7.34 7.34
CA THR A 110 -2.87 5.94 6.93
C THR A 110 -3.94 5.52 5.92
N VAL A 111 -3.64 4.51 5.11
CA VAL A 111 -4.60 3.98 4.12
C VAL A 111 -5.65 3.14 4.84
N ASP A 112 -6.93 3.49 4.66
CA ASP A 112 -8.05 2.77 5.24
C ASP A 112 -8.42 1.56 4.36
N PRO A 113 -8.20 0.32 4.82
CA PRO A 113 -8.42 -0.88 4.02
C PRO A 113 -9.89 -1.11 3.68
N GLU A 114 -10.82 -0.69 4.54
CA GLU A 114 -12.26 -0.87 4.29
C GLU A 114 -12.72 0.04 3.15
N ARG A 115 -12.28 1.29 3.16
CA ARG A 115 -12.56 2.24 2.06
C ARG A 115 -11.94 1.80 0.75
N VAL A 116 -10.71 1.27 0.78
CA VAL A 116 -10.07 0.71 -0.42
C VAL A 116 -10.87 -0.48 -0.96
N LEU A 117 -11.37 -1.35 -0.10
CA LEU A 117 -12.19 -2.50 -0.50
C LEU A 117 -13.49 -2.06 -1.16
N THR A 118 -14.22 -1.10 -0.56
CA THR A 118 -15.45 -0.54 -1.16
C THR A 118 -15.16 0.09 -2.52
N ALA A 119 -14.17 0.98 -2.61
CA ALA A 119 -13.80 1.63 -3.86
C ALA A 119 -13.37 0.61 -4.94
N THR A 120 -12.70 -0.46 -4.53
CA THR A 120 -12.28 -1.54 -5.42
C THR A 120 -13.47 -2.33 -5.98
N GLN A 121 -14.49 -2.60 -5.16
CA GLN A 121 -15.71 -3.27 -5.60
C GLN A 121 -16.51 -2.39 -6.58
N ASP A 122 -16.62 -1.09 -6.28
CA ASP A 122 -17.30 -0.14 -7.16
C ASP A 122 -16.56 -0.01 -8.51
N ALA A 123 -15.23 0.12 -8.49
CA ALA A 123 -14.42 0.15 -9.69
C ALA A 123 -14.57 -1.14 -10.53
N LYS A 124 -14.66 -2.30 -9.87
CA LYS A 124 -14.88 -3.59 -10.53
C LYS A 124 -16.22 -3.64 -11.26
N GLN A 125 -17.28 -3.10 -10.65
CA GLN A 125 -18.61 -3.03 -11.27
C GLN A 125 -18.63 -2.07 -12.45
N GLN A 126 -18.09 -0.86 -12.27
CA GLN A 126 -18.08 0.16 -13.32
C GLN A 126 -17.26 -0.24 -14.56
N LEU A 127 -16.11 -0.89 -14.35
CA LEU A 127 -15.25 -1.36 -15.43
C LEU A 127 -15.66 -2.73 -15.99
N GLY A 128 -16.70 -3.37 -15.43
CA GLY A 128 -17.14 -4.71 -15.83
C GLY A 128 -16.10 -5.80 -15.63
N LEU A 129 -15.13 -5.57 -14.72
CA LEU A 129 -14.02 -6.48 -14.40
C LEU A 129 -14.45 -7.62 -13.47
N GLU A 130 -15.68 -8.12 -13.65
CA GLU A 130 -16.12 -9.32 -12.96
C GLU A 130 -15.18 -10.48 -13.25
N ASP A 131 -14.88 -11.25 -12.21
CA ASP A 131 -13.96 -12.38 -12.30
C ASP A 131 -14.47 -13.33 -13.40
N PRO A 132 -13.69 -13.62 -14.46
CA PRO A 132 -14.15 -14.47 -15.55
C PRO A 132 -14.54 -15.87 -15.05
N LYS A 133 -13.93 -16.34 -13.96
CA LYS A 133 -14.35 -17.60 -13.31
C LYS A 133 -15.71 -17.48 -12.63
N ALA A 134 -16.06 -16.30 -12.10
CA ALA A 134 -17.39 -16.04 -11.58
C ALA A 134 -18.45 -16.01 -12.69
N LYS A 135 -18.11 -15.49 -13.89
CA LYS A 135 -18.99 -15.60 -15.07
C LYS A 135 -19.23 -17.05 -15.47
N LEU A 136 -18.18 -17.88 -15.47
CA LEU A 136 -18.30 -19.31 -15.76
C LEU A 136 -19.16 -20.05 -14.72
N ARG A 137 -19.04 -19.71 -13.42
CA ARG A 137 -19.88 -20.28 -12.35
C ARG A 137 -21.35 -19.89 -12.43
N ARG A 138 -21.65 -18.73 -13.02
CA ARG A 138 -23.03 -18.26 -13.22
C ARG A 138 -23.78 -19.05 -14.30
N GLY A 139 -23.06 -19.88 -15.07
CA GLY A 139 -23.60 -20.63 -16.20
C GLY A 139 -24.07 -19.70 -17.33
N PRO A 140 -24.37 -20.24 -18.52
CA PRO A 140 -25.08 -19.47 -19.54
C PRO A 140 -26.48 -19.13 -19.01
N VAL A 141 -26.68 -17.89 -18.56
CA VAL A 141 -27.99 -17.36 -18.21
C VAL A 141 -28.64 -16.88 -19.49
N VAL A 142 -29.56 -17.68 -20.05
CA VAL A 142 -30.42 -17.23 -21.13
C VAL A 142 -31.66 -16.59 -20.49
N SER A 143 -31.86 -15.30 -20.75
CA SER A 143 -33.05 -14.60 -20.26
C SER A 143 -34.30 -15.27 -20.82
N ARG A 144 -35.05 -15.98 -19.94
CA ARG A 144 -36.30 -16.72 -20.17
C ARG A 144 -36.22 -18.23 -20.47
N GLU A 145 -35.06 -18.87 -20.37
CA GLU A 145 -35.06 -20.34 -20.42
C GLU A 145 -35.68 -20.92 -19.14
N GLY A 146 -36.60 -21.88 -19.31
CA GLY A 146 -37.41 -22.45 -18.22
C GLY A 146 -38.69 -21.68 -17.87
N THR A 147 -38.87 -20.44 -18.35
CA THR A 147 -40.14 -19.69 -18.22
C THR A 147 -41.01 -19.97 -19.44
N SER A 148 -41.47 -21.21 -19.54
CA SER A 148 -42.52 -21.51 -20.51
C SER A 148 -43.81 -20.79 -20.08
N VAL A 149 -44.39 -19.99 -20.97
CA VAL A 149 -45.74 -19.44 -20.84
C VAL A 149 -46.76 -20.57 -21.03
N HIS A 150 -46.72 -21.60 -20.19
CA HIS A 150 -47.78 -22.63 -20.15
C HIS A 150 -48.86 -22.19 -19.15
N SER A 151 -49.43 -21.02 -19.45
CA SER A 151 -50.77 -20.67 -19.03
C SER A 151 -51.71 -21.11 -20.15
N GLY A 152 -52.20 -22.34 -20.10
CA GLY A 152 -53.16 -22.83 -21.08
C GLY A 152 -53.39 -24.33 -21.10
N GLY A 153 -54.29 -24.80 -20.24
CA GLY A 153 -55.26 -25.86 -20.56
C GLY A 153 -54.77 -27.26 -20.96
N ASN A 154 -54.84 -28.17 -20.00
CA ASN A 154 -55.19 -29.60 -20.13
C ASN A 154 -55.64 -30.12 -21.52
N SER A 155 -54.82 -30.93 -22.18
CA SER A 155 -55.29 -32.15 -22.88
C SER A 155 -54.11 -33.04 -23.32
N GLY A 156 -54.02 -34.26 -22.76
CA GLY A 156 -53.22 -35.36 -23.29
C GLY A 156 -51.79 -35.45 -22.76
N SER A 157 -51.62 -35.88 -21.51
CA SER A 157 -50.31 -36.32 -21.05
C SER A 157 -49.92 -37.63 -21.75
N TRP A 158 -48.64 -37.74 -22.11
CA TRP A 158 -48.01 -38.88 -22.80
C TRP A 158 -48.31 -40.25 -22.14
N SER A 159 -48.68 -40.25 -20.87
CA SER A 159 -49.17 -41.41 -20.12
C SER A 159 -50.46 -42.03 -20.69
N ASP A 160 -51.27 -41.29 -21.44
CA ASP A 160 -52.46 -41.84 -22.13
C ASP A 160 -52.13 -42.55 -23.45
N ALA A 161 -50.90 -42.44 -23.95
CA ALA A 161 -50.49 -43.13 -25.18
C ALA A 161 -50.25 -44.65 -25.01
N PHE A 162 -50.08 -45.12 -23.77
CA PHE A 162 -49.70 -46.51 -23.46
C PHE A 162 -50.81 -47.35 -22.81
N LYS A 163 -52.00 -46.77 -22.61
CA LYS A 163 -53.17 -47.52 -22.13
C LYS A 163 -53.95 -48.01 -23.35
N ARG A 164 -53.64 -49.21 -23.84
CA ARG A 164 -54.39 -49.91 -24.90
C ARG A 164 -54.66 -51.34 -24.50
#